data_AF-A0A951DNV4-F1
#
_entry.id   AF-A0A951DNV4-F1
#
_cell.length_a   1.000
_cell.length_b   1.000
_cell.length_c   1.000
_cell.angle_alpha   90.00
_cell.angle_beta   90.00
_cell.angle_gamma   90.00
#
_symmetry.space_group_name_H-M   'P 1'
#
loop_
_entity.id
_entity.type
_entity.pdbx_description
1 polymer ?
#
loop_
_entity_poly.entity_id
_entity_poly.type
_entity_poly.pdbx_seq_one_letter_code
_entity_poly.pdbx_strand_id
1 'polypeptide(L)'
;MTLSRRQLLAGGAVLVAGAGLASRPTVRRVLDVSVRRAETAVWRTGSTVAPPPSSVTIVVQPRRILRPISPLIYGVAHANPDQLIGLGARLNRWGGNPNTRYNWVNGTWNAARDWEFRNYGDDSGKSSPAGTATDRFVQGNQSVGADTVLTVPAIGWVSSNADKQVQSVGVPSSGGPPLTPGDDAIAGYNPAENQRRTSVPSLARKNAPFVDTPERGDGPVYQDEWIHHLV
;
A
#
# COMPACT_ATOMS: atom_id res chain seq x y z
N MET A 1 31.54 31.71 39.41
CA MET A 1 30.24 32.40 39.30
C MET A 1 30.39 33.64 38.44
N THR A 2 30.01 33.59 37.17
CA THR A 2 29.37 34.74 36.48
C THR A 2 28.63 34.17 35.26
N LEU A 3 27.34 33.91 35.45
CA LEU A 3 26.39 33.70 34.35
C LEU A 3 26.15 35.07 33.70
N SER A 4 26.29 35.18 32.39
CA SER A 4 25.75 36.31 31.63
C SER A 4 24.55 35.86 30.80
N ARG A 5 23.37 36.14 31.35
CA ARG A 5 22.09 36.21 30.65
C ARG A 5 21.95 37.63 30.06
N ARG A 6 21.70 37.77 28.76
CA ARG A 6 20.83 38.80 28.12
C ARG A 6 20.38 38.23 26.76
N GLN A 7 19.12 37.79 26.59
CA GLN A 7 17.90 38.56 26.24
C GLN A 7 18.06 39.31 24.89
N LEU A 8 17.33 39.00 23.80
CA LEU A 8 15.88 38.99 23.47
C LEU A 8 15.61 40.15 22.49
N LEU A 9 14.58 39.97 21.64
CA LEU A 9 13.92 40.90 20.71
C LEU A 9 14.50 40.96 19.29
N ALA A 10 13.72 41.17 18.23
CA ALA A 10 12.30 40.99 17.92
C ALA A 10 12.18 41.37 16.43
N GLY A 11 11.23 40.79 15.71
CA GLY A 11 10.91 41.25 14.35
C GLY A 11 10.03 40.25 13.63
N GLY A 12 8.73 40.32 13.89
CA GLY A 12 7.73 39.56 13.14
C GLY A 12 7.35 40.26 11.83
N ALA A 13 6.80 39.48 10.91
CA ALA A 13 5.68 39.89 10.08
C ALA A 13 4.86 38.65 9.70
N VAL A 14 3.65 38.56 10.26
CA VAL A 14 2.55 37.73 9.75
C VAL A 14 1.88 38.54 8.65
N LEU A 15 1.57 37.91 7.52
CA LEU A 15 0.62 38.45 6.56
C LEU A 15 -0.45 37.41 6.25
N VAL A 16 -1.64 37.66 6.81
CA VAL A 16 -2.91 37.06 6.42
C VAL A 16 -3.57 38.05 5.46
N ALA A 17 -4.06 37.59 4.31
CA ALA A 17 -5.01 38.36 3.50
C ALA A 17 -6.04 37.43 2.85
N GLY A 18 -7.30 37.62 3.22
CA GLY A 18 -8.48 37.05 2.61
C GLY A 18 -8.98 37.84 1.39
N ALA A 19 -10.10 37.37 0.84
CA ALA A 19 -10.69 37.71 -0.46
C ALA A 19 -10.92 39.20 -0.75
N GLY A 20 -10.64 39.61 -2.00
CA GLY A 20 -10.99 40.91 -2.57
C GLY A 20 -10.46 41.05 -4.00
N LEU A 21 -11.30 41.49 -4.93
CA LEU A 21 -11.02 41.59 -6.37
C LEU A 21 -9.88 42.57 -6.73
N ALA A 22 -9.18 42.23 -7.82
CA ALA A 22 -8.37 43.09 -8.70
C ALA A 22 -7.09 43.74 -8.13
N SER A 23 -5.97 43.01 -8.18
CA SER A 23 -4.67 43.44 -8.76
C SER A 23 -3.57 42.43 -8.43
N ARG A 24 -2.66 42.18 -9.38
CA ARG A 24 -1.61 41.13 -9.30
C ARG A 24 -0.58 41.46 -8.18
N PRO A 25 -0.26 40.55 -7.25
CA PRO A 25 0.83 40.78 -6.30
C PRO A 25 2.18 40.47 -6.97
N THR A 26 3.03 41.49 -7.14
CA THR A 26 4.47 41.34 -7.40
C THR A 26 5.21 41.31 -6.07
N VAL A 27 5.79 40.16 -5.71
CA VAL A 27 6.65 40.02 -4.53
C VAL A 27 8.10 40.29 -4.94
N ARG A 28 8.71 41.35 -4.40
CA ARG A 28 10.14 41.67 -4.57
C ARG A 28 10.77 41.95 -3.20
N ARG A 29 11.26 40.91 -2.52
CA ARG A 29 12.30 41.04 -1.48
C ARG A 29 12.92 39.68 -1.16
N VAL A 30 14.25 39.63 -1.16
CA VAL A 30 15.06 38.53 -0.62
C VAL A 30 15.60 39.01 0.72
N LEU A 31 15.49 38.20 1.78
CA LEU A 31 16.09 38.48 3.08
C LEU A 31 17.17 37.42 3.33
N ASP A 32 18.42 37.85 3.41
CA ASP A 32 19.55 36.98 3.77
C ASP A 32 19.70 36.94 5.30
N VAL A 33 19.67 35.74 5.89
CA VAL A 33 20.00 35.51 7.29
C VAL A 33 21.17 34.54 7.36
N SER A 34 22.29 34.98 7.93
CA SER A 34 23.49 34.16 8.12
C SER A 34 23.84 33.99 9.59
N VAL A 35 24.01 32.74 10.05
CA VAL A 35 24.52 32.40 11.39
C VAL A 35 25.94 31.83 11.24
N ARG A 36 26.91 32.31 12.02
CA ARG A 36 28.28 31.80 12.01
C ARG A 36 28.62 31.14 13.35
N ARG A 37 29.28 29.99 13.30
CA ARG A 37 29.95 29.35 14.45
C ARG A 37 31.43 29.22 14.10
N ALA A 38 32.32 29.62 15.01
CA ALA A 38 33.76 29.51 14.84
C ALA A 38 34.29 28.41 15.76
N GLU A 39 35.17 27.54 15.25
CA GLU A 39 36.07 26.71 16.06
C GLU A 39 37.25 26.19 15.22
N THR A 40 38.38 26.03 15.89
CA THR A 40 39.77 25.94 15.39
C THR A 40 40.21 24.50 15.02
N ALA A 41 41.17 24.39 14.09
CA ALA A 41 41.53 23.20 13.30
C ALA A 41 42.37 22.10 13.98
N VAL A 42 42.26 20.85 13.51
CA VAL A 42 43.30 19.79 13.53
C VAL A 42 43.19 18.88 12.29
N TRP A 43 44.33 18.49 11.72
CA TRP A 43 44.55 17.83 10.42
C TRP A 43 44.12 16.36 10.34
N ARG A 44 43.46 15.95 9.25
CA ARG A 44 43.32 14.55 8.80
C ARG A 44 43.42 14.45 7.28
N THR A 45 44.13 13.42 6.81
CA THR A 45 44.26 12.94 5.43
C THR A 45 42.91 12.94 4.72
N GLY A 46 42.62 13.99 3.96
CA GLY A 46 41.32 14.18 3.32
C GLY A 46 41.40 13.76 1.86
N SER A 47 40.69 12.68 1.50
CA SER A 47 40.07 12.66 0.18
C SER A 47 39.37 14.01 0.02
N THR A 48 39.80 14.87 -0.90
CA THR A 48 39.21 16.19 -1.12
C THR A 48 37.85 15.99 -1.77
N VAL A 49 36.89 15.53 -0.97
CA VAL A 49 35.48 15.77 -1.24
C VAL A 49 35.38 17.28 -1.30
N ALA A 50 35.19 17.81 -2.51
CA ALA A 50 34.99 19.24 -2.71
C ALA A 50 33.93 19.68 -1.69
N PRO A 51 34.18 20.76 -0.92
CA PRO A 51 33.19 21.24 0.01
C PRO A 51 31.89 21.44 -0.76
N PRO A 52 30.74 20.94 -0.25
CA PRO A 52 29.47 21.14 -0.94
C PRO A 52 29.31 22.64 -1.21
N PRO A 53 28.84 23.02 -2.40
CA PRO A 53 28.77 24.42 -2.79
C PRO A 53 28.00 25.21 -1.73
N SER A 54 28.52 26.37 -1.37
CA SER A 54 27.93 27.24 -0.34
C SER A 54 26.59 27.85 -0.75
N SER A 55 26.21 27.70 -2.03
CA SER A 55 24.95 28.15 -2.58
C SER A 55 24.49 27.25 -3.72
N VAL A 56 23.17 27.11 -3.86
CA VAL A 56 22.52 26.37 -4.95
C VAL A 56 21.47 27.29 -5.56
N THR A 57 21.49 27.42 -6.90
CA THR A 57 20.45 28.15 -7.64
C THR A 57 19.44 27.18 -8.22
N ILE A 58 18.17 27.35 -7.87
CA ILE A 58 17.04 26.58 -8.42
C ILE A 58 16.23 27.50 -9.34
N VAL A 59 16.05 27.09 -10.60
CA VAL A 59 15.28 27.84 -11.60
C VAL A 59 13.99 27.09 -11.91
N VAL A 60 12.84 27.75 -11.71
CA VAL A 60 11.51 27.19 -11.99
C VAL A 60 10.85 27.95 -13.13
N GLN A 61 10.43 27.24 -14.18
CA GLN A 61 9.81 27.81 -15.39
C GLN A 61 8.36 27.31 -15.55
N PRO A 62 7.36 27.91 -14.87
CA PRO A 62 6.00 27.35 -14.78
C PRO A 62 5.23 27.32 -16.11
N ARG A 63 5.67 28.09 -17.12
CA ARG A 63 5.07 28.09 -18.46
C ARG A 63 5.63 27.02 -19.38
N ARG A 64 6.71 26.33 -18.98
CA ARG A 64 7.32 25.26 -19.74
C ARG A 64 6.80 23.90 -19.24
N ILE A 65 5.55 23.59 -19.61
CA ILE A 65 4.92 22.31 -19.25
C ILE A 65 5.50 21.21 -20.14
N LEU A 66 6.11 20.18 -19.53
CA LEU A 66 6.70 19.05 -20.25
C LEU A 66 5.67 17.95 -20.52
N ARG A 67 4.87 17.60 -19.51
CA ARG A 67 3.82 16.57 -19.56
C ARG A 67 2.88 16.70 -18.36
N PRO A 68 1.63 16.21 -18.45
CA PRO A 68 0.75 16.07 -17.30
C PRO A 68 1.37 15.19 -16.22
N ILE A 69 1.10 15.51 -14.96
CA ILE A 69 1.39 14.64 -13.82
C ILE A 69 0.13 13.82 -13.57
N SER A 70 0.22 12.50 -13.70
CA SER A 70 -0.92 11.63 -13.42
C SER A 70 -1.26 11.73 -11.93
N PRO A 71 -2.54 11.96 -11.55
CA PRO A 71 -2.93 11.99 -10.14
C PRO A 71 -2.78 10.62 -9.46
N LEU A 72 -2.67 9.54 -10.23
CA LEU A 72 -2.55 8.17 -9.72
C LEU A 72 -1.20 7.89 -9.04
N ILE A 73 -0.19 8.76 -9.19
CA ILE A 73 1.09 8.62 -8.46
C ILE A 73 0.94 8.87 -6.96
N TYR A 74 -0.16 9.51 -6.54
CA TYR A 74 -0.49 9.77 -5.14
C TYR A 74 -1.42 8.70 -4.56
N GLY A 75 -1.26 7.45 -5.04
CA GLY A 75 -2.04 6.32 -4.57
C GLY A 75 -1.63 5.82 -3.18
N VAL A 76 -2.58 5.18 -2.51
CA VAL A 76 -2.41 4.53 -1.20
C VAL A 76 -2.89 3.08 -1.27
N ALA A 77 -2.75 2.32 -0.19
CA ALA A 77 -3.28 0.96 -0.07
C ALA A 77 -4.09 0.83 1.22
N HIS A 78 -5.22 0.12 1.15
CA HIS A 78 -6.10 -0.17 2.30
C HIS A 78 -6.56 1.07 3.07
N ALA A 79 -6.73 2.21 2.40
CA ALA A 79 -7.28 3.42 3.03
C ALA A 79 -8.82 3.38 3.08
N ASN A 80 -9.41 3.97 4.11
CA ASN A 80 -10.85 4.24 4.18
C ASN A 80 -11.21 5.57 3.48
N PRO A 81 -12.49 5.86 3.20
CA PRO A 81 -12.91 7.08 2.50
C PRO A 81 -12.41 8.39 3.13
N ASP A 82 -12.43 8.50 4.46
CA ASP A 82 -11.97 9.70 5.17
C ASP A 82 -10.46 9.94 4.97
N GLN A 83 -9.67 8.86 4.97
CA GLN A 83 -8.23 8.92 4.69
C GLN A 83 -7.97 9.34 3.24
N LEU A 84 -8.74 8.83 2.28
CA LEU A 84 -8.62 9.22 0.88
C LEU A 84 -8.90 10.72 0.68
N ILE A 85 -9.96 11.24 1.31
CA ILE A 85 -10.29 12.66 1.30
C ILE A 85 -9.16 13.47 1.95
N GLY A 86 -8.73 13.08 3.16
CA GLY A 86 -7.72 13.81 3.92
C GLY A 86 -6.36 13.89 3.21
N LEU A 87 -6.00 12.86 2.45
CA LEU A 87 -4.76 12.80 1.67
C LEU A 87 -4.90 13.36 0.25
N GLY A 88 -6.13 13.54 -0.25
CA GLY A 88 -6.38 13.84 -1.66
C GLY A 88 -5.96 12.70 -2.60
N ALA A 89 -5.88 11.47 -2.09
CA ALA A 89 -5.44 10.30 -2.85
C ALA A 89 -6.50 9.89 -3.88
N ARG A 90 -6.06 9.61 -5.11
CA ARG A 90 -6.95 9.27 -6.24
C ARG A 90 -6.90 7.80 -6.65
N LEU A 91 -6.09 7.00 -5.96
CA LEU A 91 -5.93 5.57 -6.22
C LEU A 91 -5.81 4.85 -4.88
N ASN A 92 -6.54 3.76 -4.71
CA ASN A 92 -6.46 2.91 -3.54
C ASN A 92 -6.27 1.45 -3.97
N ARG A 93 -5.24 0.80 -3.41
CA ARG A 93 -4.88 -0.57 -3.77
C ARG A 93 -5.35 -1.58 -2.72
N TRP A 94 -6.15 -2.54 -3.17
CA TRP A 94 -6.42 -3.79 -2.46
C TRP A 94 -5.37 -4.83 -2.89
N GLY A 95 -4.37 -5.03 -2.04
CA GLY A 95 -3.28 -5.95 -2.33
C GLY A 95 -2.32 -6.14 -1.16
N GLY A 96 -1.35 -7.00 -1.35
CA GLY A 96 -0.42 -7.44 -0.31
C GLY A 96 -0.44 -8.95 -0.15
N ASN A 97 0.34 -9.46 0.79
CA ASN A 97 0.51 -10.90 1.00
C ASN A 97 -0.81 -11.65 1.26
N PRO A 98 -1.75 -11.13 2.09
CA PRO A 98 -3.06 -11.76 2.29
C PRO A 98 -3.88 -11.92 1.00
N ASN A 99 -3.81 -10.92 0.11
CA ASN A 99 -4.66 -10.87 -1.08
C ASN A 99 -4.25 -11.90 -2.14
N THR A 100 -3.01 -12.39 -2.11
CA THR A 100 -2.57 -13.52 -2.95
C THR A 100 -3.40 -14.78 -2.71
N ARG A 101 -3.95 -14.97 -1.50
CA ARG A 101 -4.73 -16.15 -1.08
C ARG A 101 -6.15 -15.78 -0.62
N TYR A 102 -6.63 -14.61 -1.03
CA TYR A 102 -7.96 -14.16 -0.64
C TYR A 102 -9.04 -14.98 -1.34
N ASN A 103 -9.98 -15.50 -0.56
CA ASN A 103 -11.15 -16.22 -1.03
C ASN A 103 -12.37 -15.29 -0.92
N TRP A 104 -12.82 -14.77 -2.06
CA TRP A 104 -13.95 -13.84 -2.14
C TRP A 104 -15.30 -14.47 -1.78
N VAL A 105 -15.45 -15.79 -1.97
CA VAL A 105 -16.67 -16.55 -1.62
C VAL A 105 -16.85 -16.57 -0.11
N ASN A 106 -15.77 -16.83 0.62
CA ASN A 106 -15.79 -16.96 2.08
C ASN A 106 -15.45 -15.66 2.81
N GLY A 107 -14.83 -14.69 2.13
CA GLY A 107 -14.27 -13.50 2.76
C GLY A 107 -13.04 -13.80 3.62
N THR A 108 -12.26 -14.81 3.25
CA THR A 108 -11.15 -15.34 4.05
C THR A 108 -9.80 -15.16 3.35
N TRP A 109 -8.71 -15.19 4.12
CA TRP A 109 -7.36 -15.16 3.57
C TRP A 109 -6.43 -16.04 4.40
N ASN A 110 -5.21 -16.24 3.91
CA ASN A 110 -4.15 -16.87 4.67
C ASN A 110 -3.02 -15.85 4.88
N ALA A 111 -2.53 -15.73 6.11
CA ALA A 111 -1.53 -14.74 6.48
C ALA A 111 -0.13 -15.05 5.96
N ALA A 112 0.06 -16.20 5.29
CA ALA A 112 1.35 -16.64 4.79
C ALA A 112 2.42 -16.57 5.91
N ARG A 113 3.66 -16.23 5.55
CA ARG A 113 4.74 -16.11 6.53
C ARG A 113 4.58 -14.92 7.48
N ASP A 114 3.71 -13.96 7.18
CA ASP A 114 3.50 -12.80 8.05
C ASP A 114 2.94 -13.22 9.41
N TRP A 115 2.16 -14.31 9.43
CA TRP A 115 1.65 -14.89 10.68
C TRP A 115 1.35 -16.39 10.57
N GLU A 116 2.38 -17.21 10.82
CA GLU A 116 2.30 -18.67 11.02
C GLU A 116 1.55 -19.47 9.94
N PHE A 117 1.37 -18.92 8.73
CA PHE A 117 0.61 -19.53 7.64
C PHE A 117 -0.83 -19.89 8.02
N ARG A 118 -1.44 -19.11 8.92
CA ARG A 118 -2.81 -19.31 9.43
C ARG A 118 -3.86 -18.74 8.49
N ASN A 119 -5.01 -19.40 8.47
CA ASN A 119 -6.23 -18.86 7.87
C ASN A 119 -6.88 -17.82 8.77
N TYR A 120 -7.53 -16.85 8.15
CA TYR A 120 -8.21 -15.73 8.79
C TYR A 120 -9.48 -15.37 8.02
N GLY A 121 -10.40 -14.73 8.73
CA GLY A 121 -11.60 -14.13 8.17
C GLY A 121 -12.08 -13.01 9.09
N ASP A 122 -13.32 -12.57 8.89
CA ASP A 122 -13.97 -11.59 9.76
C ASP A 122 -14.00 -12.09 11.23
N ASP A 123 -13.44 -11.27 12.12
CA ASP A 123 -13.38 -11.54 13.57
C ASP A 123 -14.74 -11.46 14.26
N SER A 124 -15.77 -10.93 13.58
CA SER A 124 -17.14 -10.87 14.09
C SER A 124 -17.79 -12.25 14.26
N GLY A 125 -17.19 -13.30 13.68
CA GLY A 125 -17.75 -14.65 13.65
C GLY A 125 -18.98 -14.78 12.75
N LYS A 126 -19.36 -13.71 12.04
CA LYS A 126 -20.50 -13.70 11.13
C LYS A 126 -20.07 -14.05 9.72
N SER A 127 -20.84 -14.90 9.07
CA SER A 127 -20.72 -15.12 7.63
C SER A 127 -21.26 -13.88 6.91
N SER A 128 -20.39 -13.13 6.24
CA SER A 128 -20.78 -12.05 5.33
C SER A 128 -20.94 -12.60 3.92
N PRO A 129 -21.92 -12.18 3.10
CA PRO A 129 -22.07 -12.62 1.70
C PRO A 129 -20.76 -12.60 0.91
N ALA A 130 -20.68 -13.43 -0.14
CA ALA A 130 -19.54 -13.43 -1.05
C ALA A 130 -19.27 -12.00 -1.57
N GLY A 131 -18.00 -11.66 -1.80
CA GLY A 131 -17.61 -10.34 -2.33
C GLY A 131 -17.66 -9.18 -1.33
N THR A 132 -18.41 -9.29 -0.24
CA THR A 132 -18.73 -8.16 0.67
C THR A 132 -17.53 -7.26 1.03
N ALA A 133 -16.37 -7.83 1.38
CA ALA A 133 -15.23 -7.04 1.78
C ALA A 133 -14.62 -6.24 0.62
N THR A 134 -14.57 -6.84 -0.57
CA THR A 134 -14.04 -6.20 -1.77
C THR A 134 -15.03 -5.22 -2.36
N ASP A 135 -16.33 -5.52 -2.29
CA ASP A 135 -17.40 -4.62 -2.74
C ASP A 135 -17.41 -3.36 -1.89
N ARG A 136 -17.35 -3.49 -0.55
CA ARG A 136 -17.22 -2.34 0.35
C ARG A 136 -15.98 -1.51 0.05
N PHE A 137 -14.87 -2.15 -0.30
CA PHE A 137 -13.63 -1.45 -0.67
C PHE A 137 -13.81 -0.66 -1.96
N VAL A 138 -14.34 -1.28 -3.01
CA VAL A 138 -14.58 -0.63 -4.32
C VAL A 138 -15.60 0.50 -4.19
N GLN A 139 -16.75 0.24 -3.56
CA GLN A 139 -17.79 1.24 -3.33
C GLN A 139 -17.30 2.41 -2.46
N GLY A 140 -16.51 2.12 -1.42
CA GLY A 140 -15.89 3.13 -0.58
C GLY A 140 -15.01 4.08 -1.40
N ASN A 141 -14.18 3.54 -2.29
CA ASN A 141 -13.33 4.33 -3.18
C ASN A 141 -14.16 5.14 -4.20
N GLN A 142 -15.17 4.51 -4.81
CA GLN A 142 -16.08 5.17 -5.76
C GLN A 142 -16.82 6.35 -5.10
N SER A 143 -17.25 6.21 -3.85
CA SER A 143 -17.99 7.26 -3.11
C SER A 143 -17.22 8.58 -2.96
N VAL A 144 -15.88 8.54 -3.08
CA VAL A 144 -14.98 9.69 -2.97
C VAL A 144 -14.21 9.98 -4.27
N GLY A 145 -14.56 9.30 -5.36
CA GLY A 145 -13.94 9.50 -6.68
C GLY A 145 -12.47 9.05 -6.75
N ALA A 146 -12.13 7.96 -6.05
CA ALA A 146 -10.83 7.29 -6.13
C ALA A 146 -10.93 5.98 -6.94
N ASP A 147 -9.91 5.72 -7.75
CA ASP A 147 -9.79 4.48 -8.51
C ASP A 147 -9.32 3.32 -7.63
N THR A 148 -9.66 2.09 -8.03
CA THR A 148 -9.26 0.86 -7.32
C THR A 148 -8.25 0.06 -8.12
N VAL A 149 -7.15 -0.36 -7.48
CA VAL A 149 -6.30 -1.46 -7.97
C VAL A 149 -6.59 -2.71 -7.16
N LEU A 150 -7.19 -3.72 -7.78
CA LEU A 150 -7.57 -4.97 -7.12
C LEU A 150 -6.58 -6.09 -7.48
N THR A 151 -6.04 -6.75 -6.47
CA THR A 151 -5.24 -7.98 -6.65
C THR A 151 -6.16 -9.19 -6.77
N VAL A 152 -6.05 -9.90 -7.88
CA VAL A 152 -6.75 -11.18 -8.13
C VAL A 152 -5.79 -12.34 -7.86
N PRO A 153 -6.13 -13.31 -6.98
CA PRO A 153 -5.35 -14.51 -6.75
C PRO A 153 -5.02 -15.25 -8.05
N ALA A 154 -3.74 -15.50 -8.28
CA ALA A 154 -3.24 -16.24 -9.44
C ALA A 154 -2.28 -17.39 -9.05
N ILE A 155 -2.11 -17.67 -7.75
CA ILE A 155 -1.20 -18.71 -7.26
C ILE A 155 -1.81 -20.13 -7.28
N GLY A 156 -3.04 -20.27 -7.77
CA GLY A 156 -3.75 -21.55 -7.86
C GLY A 156 -4.47 -21.99 -6.58
N TRP A 157 -4.24 -21.33 -5.45
CA TRP A 157 -4.81 -21.70 -4.15
C TRP A 157 -5.20 -20.48 -3.31
N VAL A 158 -6.38 -20.52 -2.71
CA VAL A 158 -6.89 -19.48 -1.78
C VAL A 158 -7.36 -20.12 -0.48
N SER A 159 -7.47 -19.34 0.59
CA SER A 159 -7.86 -19.84 1.93
C SER A 159 -9.18 -20.62 1.90
N SER A 160 -9.23 -21.76 2.58
CA SER A 160 -10.43 -22.60 2.66
C SER A 160 -11.47 -22.06 3.63
N ASN A 161 -11.06 -21.47 4.76
CA ASN A 161 -11.97 -21.08 5.85
C ASN A 161 -11.42 -19.91 6.69
N ALA A 162 -12.19 -19.51 7.71
CA ALA A 162 -11.83 -18.45 8.65
C ALA A 162 -11.20 -18.98 9.96
N ASP A 163 -10.88 -20.27 10.03
CA ASP A 163 -10.41 -20.90 11.27
C ASP A 163 -8.93 -20.55 11.51
N LYS A 164 -8.69 -19.73 12.54
CA LYS A 164 -7.36 -19.29 12.94
C LYS A 164 -6.47 -20.42 13.46
N GLN A 165 -7.01 -21.60 13.74
CA GLN A 165 -6.24 -22.79 14.12
C GLN A 165 -5.76 -23.59 12.90
N VAL A 166 -6.31 -23.32 11.71
CA VAL A 166 -5.90 -23.95 10.46
C VAL A 166 -4.67 -23.25 9.91
N GLN A 167 -3.53 -23.96 9.90
CA GLN A 167 -2.25 -23.43 9.46
C GLN A 167 -1.39 -24.44 8.71
N SER A 168 -0.52 -23.93 7.81
CA SER A 168 0.51 -24.76 7.18
C SER A 168 1.62 -25.07 8.18
N VAL A 169 2.14 -26.29 8.16
CA VAL A 169 3.22 -26.74 9.04
C VAL A 169 4.42 -27.23 8.25
N GLY A 170 5.62 -27.15 8.82
CA GLY A 170 6.84 -27.63 8.17
C GLY A 170 7.20 -26.88 6.88
N VAL A 171 6.70 -25.65 6.71
CA VAL A 171 7.02 -24.82 5.54
C VAL A 171 8.50 -24.40 5.59
N PRO A 172 9.31 -24.68 4.56
CA PRO A 172 10.73 -24.32 4.53
C PRO A 172 10.97 -22.80 4.61
N SER A 173 12.14 -22.40 5.09
CA SER A 173 12.54 -20.99 5.18
C SER A 173 12.75 -20.34 3.81
N SER A 174 13.13 -21.13 2.80
CA SER A 174 13.32 -20.70 1.42
C SER A 174 12.52 -21.58 0.46
N GLY A 175 12.07 -20.99 -0.65
CA GLY A 175 11.57 -21.78 -1.78
C GLY A 175 12.70 -22.51 -2.52
N GLY A 176 12.34 -23.24 -3.56
CA GLY A 176 13.27 -23.94 -4.44
C GLY A 176 12.65 -24.18 -5.82
N PRO A 177 13.45 -24.63 -6.80
CA PRO A 177 12.90 -25.09 -8.06
C PRO A 177 12.00 -26.31 -7.83
N PRO A 178 10.94 -26.47 -8.64
CA PRO A 178 10.08 -27.63 -8.54
C PRO A 178 10.86 -28.90 -8.90
N LEU A 179 10.52 -30.02 -8.27
CA LEU A 179 11.15 -31.33 -8.54
C LEU A 179 10.93 -31.78 -9.99
N THR A 180 9.78 -31.45 -10.56
CA THR A 180 9.44 -31.66 -11.97
C THR A 180 8.74 -30.43 -12.55
N PRO A 181 8.88 -30.12 -13.85
CA PRO A 181 8.19 -28.98 -14.45
C PRO A 181 6.66 -29.08 -14.27
N GLY A 182 6.08 -28.09 -13.60
CA GLY A 182 4.64 -28.02 -13.34
C GLY A 182 4.18 -28.60 -11.99
N ASP A 183 5.09 -29.15 -11.19
CA ASP A 183 4.81 -29.56 -9.80
C ASP A 183 5.08 -28.41 -8.82
N ASP A 184 4.43 -28.43 -7.67
CA ASP A 184 4.64 -27.50 -6.56
C ASP A 184 5.67 -28.02 -5.54
N ALA A 185 5.98 -29.33 -5.57
CA ALA A 185 6.93 -29.93 -4.65
C ALA A 185 8.37 -29.48 -4.92
N ILE A 186 9.11 -29.23 -3.84
CA ILE A 186 10.54 -28.89 -3.86
C ILE A 186 11.34 -29.94 -3.09
N ALA A 187 12.67 -29.90 -3.19
CA ALA A 187 13.54 -30.80 -2.45
C ALA A 187 13.26 -30.72 -0.93
N GLY A 188 12.87 -31.85 -0.34
CA GLY A 188 12.57 -31.96 1.09
C GLY A 188 11.21 -31.43 1.53
N TYR A 189 10.35 -30.95 0.63
CA TYR A 189 9.02 -30.43 0.99
C TYR A 189 7.99 -30.62 -0.13
N ASN A 190 6.91 -31.31 0.21
CA ASN A 190 5.72 -31.43 -0.64
C ASN A 190 4.57 -30.60 -0.03
N PRO A 191 4.08 -29.56 -0.72
CA PRO A 191 3.03 -28.68 -0.18
C PRO A 191 1.64 -29.30 -0.18
N ALA A 192 1.41 -30.46 -0.80
CA ALA A 192 0.06 -31.01 -1.02
C ALA A 192 -0.76 -31.17 0.27
N GLU A 193 -0.12 -31.55 1.38
CA GLU A 193 -0.81 -31.68 2.67
C GLU A 193 -1.20 -30.31 3.24
N ASN A 194 -0.32 -29.32 3.14
CA ASN A 194 -0.63 -27.96 3.56
C ASN A 194 -1.68 -27.30 2.66
N GLN A 195 -1.66 -27.59 1.35
CA GLN A 195 -2.68 -27.16 0.40
C GLN A 195 -4.05 -27.70 0.81
N ARG A 196 -4.19 -29.02 0.99
CA ARG A 196 -5.45 -29.65 1.45
C ARG A 196 -5.92 -29.12 2.80
N ARG A 197 -5.00 -28.83 3.70
CA ARG A 197 -5.32 -28.35 5.05
C ARG A 197 -5.85 -26.93 5.06
N THR A 198 -5.21 -26.03 4.32
CA THR A 198 -5.42 -24.57 4.47
C THR A 198 -6.16 -23.93 3.32
N SER A 199 -6.27 -24.60 2.17
CA SER A 199 -6.61 -23.96 0.91
C SER A 199 -7.61 -24.77 0.10
N VAL A 200 -8.35 -24.05 -0.76
CA VAL A 200 -9.14 -24.61 -1.86
C VAL A 200 -8.54 -24.15 -3.20
N PRO A 201 -8.74 -24.90 -4.29
CA PRO A 201 -8.25 -24.50 -5.60
C PRO A 201 -8.82 -23.14 -6.01
N SER A 202 -8.00 -22.31 -6.64
CA SER A 202 -8.38 -21.03 -7.22
C SER A 202 -8.14 -21.06 -8.72
N LEU A 203 -9.21 -21.01 -9.49
CA LEU A 203 -9.18 -21.16 -10.94
C LEU A 203 -9.51 -19.83 -11.63
N ALA A 204 -8.78 -19.53 -12.69
CA ALA A 204 -8.99 -18.30 -13.45
C ALA A 204 -10.36 -18.26 -14.15
N ARG A 205 -10.92 -19.43 -14.53
CA ARG A 205 -12.18 -19.53 -15.26
C ARG A 205 -13.13 -20.57 -14.69
N LYS A 206 -14.41 -20.22 -14.59
CA LYS A 206 -15.48 -21.15 -14.18
C LYS A 206 -15.90 -22.13 -15.28
N ASN A 207 -15.92 -21.68 -16.54
CA ASN A 207 -16.48 -22.43 -17.68
C ASN A 207 -17.92 -22.91 -17.46
N ALA A 208 -18.69 -22.17 -16.66
CA ALA A 208 -20.11 -22.40 -16.37
C ALA A 208 -20.77 -21.05 -16.05
N PRO A 209 -22.11 -20.95 -16.04
CA PRO A 209 -22.80 -19.74 -15.65
C PRO A 209 -22.35 -19.20 -14.29
N PHE A 210 -22.17 -17.89 -14.21
CA PHE A 210 -21.88 -17.19 -12.96
C PHE A 210 -23.12 -17.11 -12.08
N VAL A 211 -22.91 -17.14 -10.77
CA VAL A 211 -23.96 -17.00 -9.76
C VAL A 211 -23.59 -15.87 -8.80
N ASP A 212 -24.58 -15.08 -8.40
CA ASP A 212 -24.36 -13.95 -7.48
C ASP A 212 -24.01 -14.41 -6.06
N THR A 213 -24.46 -15.62 -5.68
CA THR A 213 -24.22 -16.20 -4.37
C THR A 213 -23.62 -17.61 -4.54
N PRO A 214 -22.30 -17.71 -4.78
CA PRO A 214 -21.62 -18.99 -4.88
C PRO A 214 -21.74 -19.77 -3.57
N GLU A 215 -21.88 -21.09 -3.70
CA GLU A 215 -21.91 -21.99 -2.56
C GLU A 215 -20.57 -21.97 -1.82
N ARG A 216 -20.65 -21.92 -0.48
CA ARG A 216 -19.47 -22.03 0.37
C ARG A 216 -19.13 -23.50 0.56
N GLY A 217 -17.84 -23.81 0.54
CA GLY A 217 -17.35 -25.14 0.87
C GLY A 217 -15.92 -25.33 0.40
N ASP A 218 -15.53 -26.60 0.29
CA ASP A 218 -14.18 -27.01 -0.12
C ASP A 218 -14.02 -27.08 -1.66
N GLY A 219 -14.99 -26.55 -2.40
CA GLY A 219 -14.98 -26.46 -3.85
C GLY A 219 -14.00 -25.41 -4.39
N PRO A 220 -13.66 -25.49 -5.69
CA PRO A 220 -12.83 -24.47 -6.34
C PRO A 220 -13.50 -23.09 -6.33
N VAL A 221 -12.68 -22.06 -6.16
CA VAL A 221 -13.07 -20.66 -6.24
C VAL A 221 -12.68 -20.09 -7.60
N TYR A 222 -13.62 -19.42 -8.26
CA TYR A 222 -13.44 -18.89 -9.61
C TYR A 222 -13.21 -17.38 -9.60
N GLN A 223 -12.14 -16.94 -10.26
CA GLN A 223 -11.72 -15.54 -10.26
C GLN A 223 -12.45 -14.69 -11.30
N ASP A 224 -12.82 -15.26 -12.45
CA ASP A 224 -13.67 -14.57 -13.43
C ASP A 224 -15.08 -14.31 -12.90
N GLU A 225 -15.64 -15.27 -12.17
CA GLU A 225 -16.91 -15.11 -11.46
C GLU A 225 -16.83 -14.00 -10.41
N TRP A 226 -15.72 -13.89 -9.67
CA TRP A 226 -15.51 -12.79 -8.74
C TRP A 226 -15.52 -11.43 -9.45
N ILE A 227 -14.76 -11.31 -10.54
CA ILE A 227 -14.69 -10.05 -11.29
C ILE A 227 -16.05 -9.68 -11.88
N HIS A 228 -16.85 -10.66 -12.28
CA HIS A 228 -18.22 -10.42 -12.71
C HIS A 228 -19.14 -9.95 -11.57
N HIS A 229 -18.93 -10.47 -10.36
CA HIS A 229 -19.70 -10.13 -9.16
C HIS A 229 -19.42 -8.72 -8.61
N LEU A 230 -18.21 -8.19 -8.84
CA LEU A 230 -17.81 -6.89 -8.32
C LEU A 230 -18.75 -5.76 -8.76
N VAL A 231 -19.12 -4.93 -7.80
CA VAL A 231 -20.05 -3.79 -7.91
C VAL A 231 -19.35 -2.43 -7.92
#